data_AF-A0A6H9G799-F1
#
_entry.id   AF-A0A6H9G799-F1
#
_cell.length_a   1.000
_cell.length_b   1.000
_cell.length_c   1.000
_cell.angle_alpha   90.00
_cell.angle_beta   90.00
_cell.angle_gamma   90.00
#
_symmetry.space_group_name_H-M   'P 1'
#
loop_
_entity.id
_entity.type
_entity.pdbx_description
1 polymer ?
#
loop_
_entity_poly.entity_id
_entity_poly.type
_entity_poly.pdbx_seq_one_letter_code
_entity_poly.pdbx_strand_id
1 'polypeptide(L)'
;MVVQWTVREAAFNNEVGFFLVDALGGVEGIAPGEEGFAEAALSSSSRQTLFNSGNQAGNWREFTVAGGSRLGFYLIQNNTSANWLENNRQNQGQSGLAFFSLKGANPDNFDHSQSSHLGRGIWRFNWEDLTGGGDQDFQNKNVQR
;
A
#
# COMPACT_ATOMS: atom_id res chain seq x y z
N MET A 1 17.51 0.76 -1.56
CA MET A 1 16.49 -0.30 -1.42
C MET A 1 16.18 -0.85 -2.80
N VAL A 2 16.26 -2.16 -3.00
CA VAL A 2 15.82 -2.82 -4.24
C VAL A 2 14.50 -3.51 -3.96
N VAL A 3 13.51 -3.32 -4.83
CA VAL A 3 12.19 -3.93 -4.73
C VAL A 3 11.94 -4.72 -6.01
N GLN A 4 11.55 -5.98 -5.86
CA GLN A 4 11.19 -6.85 -6.96
C GLN A 4 9.75 -7.32 -6.80
N TRP A 5 8.99 -7.29 -7.88
CA TRP A 5 7.65 -7.87 -7.89
C TRP A 5 7.71 -9.36 -8.26
N THR A 6 7.50 -10.21 -7.27
CA THR A 6 7.70 -11.66 -7.42
C THR A 6 6.45 -12.40 -7.90
N VAL A 7 5.24 -11.96 -7.51
CA VAL A 7 3.97 -12.63 -7.86
C VAL A 7 2.87 -11.60 -8.02
N ARG A 8 2.04 -11.74 -9.06
CA ARG A 8 0.79 -11.01 -9.24
C ARG A 8 -0.36 -12.01 -9.35
N GLU A 9 -1.22 -12.04 -8.35
CA GLU A 9 -2.52 -12.72 -8.41
C GLU A 9 -3.60 -11.77 -7.92
N ALA A 10 -3.85 -10.71 -8.70
CA ALA A 10 -4.89 -9.73 -8.41
C ALA A 10 -5.77 -9.59 -9.64
N ALA A 11 -7.09 -9.72 -9.48
CA ALA A 11 -8.07 -9.37 -10.51
C ALA A 11 -8.04 -7.86 -10.82
N PHE A 12 -7.46 -7.06 -9.91
CA PHE A 12 -7.37 -5.61 -10.01
C PHE A 12 -6.01 -5.10 -10.51
N ASN A 13 -6.05 -3.92 -11.12
CA ASN A 13 -4.88 -3.16 -11.54
C ASN A 13 -4.51 -2.17 -10.45
N ASN A 14 -3.88 -2.65 -9.37
CA ASN A 14 -3.52 -1.82 -8.23
C ASN A 14 -2.26 -1.00 -8.50
N GLU A 15 -2.20 0.22 -7.95
CA GLU A 15 -0.94 0.95 -7.77
C GLU A 15 -0.38 0.62 -6.38
N VAL A 16 0.94 0.41 -6.27
CA VAL A 16 1.62 0.18 -4.99
C VAL A 16 2.80 1.13 -4.86
N GLY A 17 3.01 1.68 -3.67
CA GLY A 17 4.12 2.56 -3.40
C GLY A 17 4.50 2.61 -1.92
N PHE A 18 5.43 3.52 -1.61
CA PHE A 18 5.83 3.82 -0.24
C PHE A 18 5.92 5.33 -0.01
N PHE A 19 5.98 5.72 1.25
CA PHE A 19 6.23 7.08 1.73
C PHE A 19 7.01 7.03 3.05
N LEU A 20 7.59 8.15 3.46
CA LEU A 20 8.29 8.26 4.73
C LEU A 20 7.31 8.52 5.87
N VAL A 21 7.56 7.89 7.02
CA VAL A 21 6.82 8.10 8.26
C VAL A 21 7.76 8.44 9.41
N ASP A 22 7.21 9.07 10.44
CA ASP A 22 7.92 9.32 11.68
C ASP A 22 8.04 8.07 12.58
N ALA A 23 8.49 8.26 13.82
CA ALA A 23 8.69 7.17 14.78
C ALA A 23 7.38 6.47 15.22
N LEU A 24 6.25 7.15 15.10
CA LEU A 24 4.91 6.65 15.45
C LEU A 24 4.09 6.24 14.23
N GLY A 25 4.65 6.37 13.01
CA GLY A 25 3.97 6.05 11.77
C GLY A 25 3.21 7.25 11.16
N GLY A 26 3.36 8.44 11.73
CA GLY A 26 2.70 9.65 11.27
C GLY A 26 3.32 10.24 10.01
N VAL A 27 2.52 11.02 9.28
CA VAL A 27 2.93 11.80 8.10
C VAL A 27 2.56 13.25 8.36
N GLU A 28 3.55 14.15 8.28
CA GLU A 28 3.35 15.58 8.51
C GLU A 28 2.65 15.91 9.84
N GLY A 29 2.85 15.07 10.86
CA GLY A 29 2.25 15.22 12.19
C GLY A 29 0.85 14.60 12.35
N ILE A 30 0.29 14.00 11.29
CA ILE A 30 -1.01 13.30 11.33
C ILE A 30 -0.77 11.83 11.64
N ALA A 31 -1.40 11.32 12.69
CA ALA A 31 -1.22 9.92 13.11
C ALA A 31 -2.04 8.95 12.24
N PRO A 32 -1.63 7.68 12.12
CA PRO A 32 -2.43 6.67 11.44
C PRO A 32 -3.83 6.55 12.04
N GLY A 33 -4.85 6.71 11.19
CA GLY A 33 -6.26 6.65 11.59
C GLY A 33 -6.88 8.00 11.96
N GLU A 34 -6.09 9.07 12.01
CA GLU A 34 -6.63 10.43 12.06
C GLU A 34 -7.18 10.85 10.69
N GLU A 35 -8.20 11.72 10.72
CA GLU A 35 -8.76 12.31 9.51
C GLU A 35 -7.67 13.03 8.71
N GLY A 36 -7.65 12.81 7.39
CA GLY A 36 -6.65 13.39 6.51
C GLY A 36 -5.34 12.60 6.38
N PHE A 37 -5.13 11.53 7.16
CA PHE A 37 -3.91 10.71 7.06
C PHE A 37 -3.68 10.18 5.63
N ALA A 38 -4.73 9.64 4.99
CA ALA A 38 -4.61 9.06 3.66
C ALA A 38 -4.22 10.11 2.60
N GLU A 39 -4.83 11.31 2.65
CA GLU A 39 -4.47 12.42 1.76
C GLU A 39 -3.04 12.89 2.02
N ALA A 40 -2.62 13.02 3.28
CA ALA A 40 -1.26 13.45 3.64
C ALA A 40 -0.21 12.43 3.17
N ALA A 41 -0.44 11.14 3.41
CA ALA A 41 0.43 10.06 2.94
C ALA A 41 0.55 10.05 1.41
N LEU A 42 -0.58 10.17 0.70
CA LEU A 42 -0.60 10.15 -0.75
C LEU A 42 -0.17 11.48 -1.39
N SER A 43 -0.21 12.61 -0.70
CA SER A 43 0.29 13.89 -1.21
C SER A 43 1.75 14.17 -0.82
N SER A 44 2.33 13.34 0.05
CA SER A 44 3.68 13.52 0.55
C SER A 44 4.71 13.60 -0.58
N SER A 45 5.61 14.58 -0.50
CA SER A 45 6.76 14.69 -1.40
C SER A 45 7.71 13.49 -1.32
N SER A 46 7.66 12.74 -0.21
CA SER A 46 8.44 11.51 -0.01
C SER A 46 7.84 10.28 -0.69
N ARG A 47 6.60 10.37 -1.18
CA ARG A 47 5.88 9.26 -1.79
C ARG A 47 6.57 8.83 -3.09
N GLN A 48 6.77 7.54 -3.25
CA GLN A 48 7.34 6.94 -4.45
C GLN A 48 6.48 5.75 -4.89
N THR A 49 6.10 5.74 -6.16
CA THR A 49 5.37 4.63 -6.77
C THR A 49 6.34 3.49 -7.09
N LEU A 50 6.13 2.34 -6.46
CA LEU A 50 6.88 1.10 -6.71
C LEU A 50 6.37 0.44 -7.99
N PHE A 51 5.05 0.28 -8.10
CA PHE A 51 4.39 -0.38 -9.21
C PHE A 51 3.18 0.43 -9.64
N ASN A 52 3.14 0.81 -10.93
CA ASN A 52 1.98 1.48 -11.50
C ASN A 52 0.83 0.49 -11.68
N SER A 53 -0.39 1.00 -11.62
CA SER A 53 -1.59 0.25 -12.03
C SER A 53 -1.39 -0.38 -13.42
N GLY A 54 -1.63 -1.69 -13.51
CA GLY A 54 -1.53 -2.46 -14.75
C GLY A 54 -0.13 -2.99 -15.11
N ASN A 55 0.89 -2.72 -14.29
CA ASN A 55 2.19 -3.37 -14.48
C ASN A 55 2.08 -4.91 -14.37
N GLN A 56 3.05 -5.63 -14.94
CA GLN A 56 3.18 -7.10 -14.80
C GLN A 56 4.30 -7.48 -13.82
N ALA A 57 4.20 -8.68 -13.22
CA ALA A 57 5.23 -9.26 -12.36
C ALA A 57 6.57 -9.42 -13.10
N GLY A 58 7.68 -9.47 -12.35
CA GLY A 58 9.04 -9.54 -12.91
C GLY A 58 9.73 -8.18 -13.06
N ASN A 59 9.01 -7.08 -12.87
CA ASN A 59 9.60 -5.75 -12.77
C ASN A 59 10.34 -5.57 -11.43
N TRP A 60 11.46 -4.87 -11.48
CA TRP A 60 12.21 -4.44 -10.29
C TRP A 60 12.49 -2.95 -10.38
N ARG A 61 12.64 -2.30 -9.22
CA ARG A 61 13.03 -0.91 -9.10
C ARG A 61 14.01 -0.72 -7.95
N GLU A 62 14.88 0.26 -8.10
CA GLU A 62 15.81 0.67 -7.05
C GLU A 62 15.48 2.08 -6.60
N PHE A 63 15.49 2.29 -5.28
CA PHE A 63 15.24 3.57 -4.64
C PHE A 63 16.35 3.88 -3.64
N THR A 64 16.83 5.11 -3.68
CA THR A 64 17.71 5.63 -2.63
C THR A 64 16.85 6.13 -1.47
N VAL A 65 17.02 5.51 -0.31
CA VAL A 65 16.37 5.92 0.93
C VAL A 65 17.47 6.20 1.94
N ALA A 66 17.38 7.33 2.64
CA ALA A 66 18.34 7.67 3.69
C ALA A 66 18.34 6.59 4.78
N GLY A 67 19.52 6.23 5.28
CA GLY A 67 19.64 5.29 6.39
C GLY A 67 18.91 5.81 7.63
N GLY A 68 18.18 4.94 8.32
CA GLY A 68 17.38 5.30 9.50
C GLY A 68 15.97 5.82 9.20
N SER A 69 15.63 6.06 7.93
CA SER A 69 14.25 6.35 7.51
C SER A 69 13.31 5.20 7.83
N ARG A 70 12.05 5.54 8.13
CA ARG A 70 10.95 4.58 8.29
C ARG A 70 9.99 4.73 7.12
N LEU A 71 9.47 3.61 6.65
CA LEU A 71 8.61 3.54 5.47
C LEU A 71 7.21 3.08 5.88
N GLY A 72 6.21 3.80 5.38
CA GLY A 72 4.85 3.28 5.22
C GLY A 72 4.66 2.83 3.77
N PHE A 73 3.89 1.77 3.55
CA PHE A 73 3.52 1.32 2.22
C PHE A 73 2.04 1.52 1.97
N TYR A 74 1.67 1.70 0.70
CA TYR A 74 0.29 1.83 0.27
C TYR A 74 -0.03 0.97 -0.95
N LEU A 75 -1.31 0.63 -1.07
CA LEU A 75 -1.94 0.04 -2.25
C LEU A 75 -3.18 0.86 -2.58
N ILE A 76 -3.33 1.28 -3.84
CA ILE A 76 -4.58 1.87 -4.35
C ILE A 76 -5.33 0.81 -5.13
N GLN A 77 -6.51 0.45 -4.64
CA GLN A 77 -7.33 -0.62 -5.20
C GLN A 77 -7.86 -0.23 -6.58
N ASN A 78 -7.48 -0.99 -7.61
CA ASN A 78 -7.87 -0.84 -9.01
C ASN A 78 -7.81 0.59 -9.56
N ASN A 79 -6.85 1.39 -9.08
CA ASN A 79 -6.82 2.80 -9.37
C ASN A 79 -5.38 3.33 -9.30
N THR A 80 -5.18 4.58 -9.69
CA THR A 80 -3.92 5.31 -9.51
C THR A 80 -4.04 6.28 -8.35
N SER A 81 -2.91 6.62 -7.75
CA SER A 81 -2.88 7.61 -6.69
C SER A 81 -3.28 9.01 -7.17
N ALA A 82 -3.03 9.35 -8.45
CA ALA A 82 -3.47 10.60 -9.05
C ALA A 82 -5.00 10.70 -9.13
N ASN A 83 -5.66 9.67 -9.68
CA ASN A 83 -7.11 9.65 -9.79
C ASN A 83 -7.78 9.51 -8.42
N TRP A 84 -7.16 8.80 -7.48
CA TRP A 84 -7.61 8.74 -6.09
C TRP A 84 -7.56 10.11 -5.40
N LEU A 85 -6.45 10.87 -5.57
CA LEU A 85 -6.33 12.22 -5.03
C LEU A 85 -7.32 13.19 -5.69
N GLU A 86 -7.79 12.94 -6.90
CA GLU A 86 -8.80 13.81 -7.51
C GLU A 86 -10.22 13.49 -6.99
N ASN A 87 -10.53 12.22 -6.75
CA ASN A 87 -11.91 11.76 -6.61
C ASN A 87 -12.26 11.13 -5.24
N ASN A 88 -11.28 10.75 -4.41
CA ASN A 88 -11.53 10.02 -3.15
C ASN A 88 -10.54 10.37 -2.03
N ARG A 89 -10.19 11.65 -1.85
CA ARG A 89 -9.21 12.10 -0.82
C ARG A 89 -9.55 11.69 0.62
N GLN A 90 -10.83 11.48 0.90
CA GLN A 90 -11.33 11.10 2.22
C GLN A 90 -11.23 9.59 2.48
N ASN A 91 -10.80 8.81 1.48
CA ASN A 91 -10.71 7.35 1.53
C ASN A 91 -12.03 6.66 1.90
N GLN A 92 -13.13 7.07 1.28
CA GLN A 92 -14.47 6.57 1.61
C GLN A 92 -15.05 5.70 0.48
N GLY A 93 -16.05 4.91 0.81
CA GLY A 93 -16.76 4.04 -0.12
C GLY A 93 -16.48 2.56 0.11
N GLN A 94 -16.84 1.74 -0.89
CA GLN A 94 -16.71 0.28 -0.85
C GLN A 94 -15.60 -0.24 -1.79
N SER A 95 -15.16 0.58 -2.74
CA SER A 95 -14.11 0.26 -3.70
C SER A 95 -13.30 1.49 -4.09
N GLY A 96 -12.14 1.27 -4.73
CA GLY A 96 -11.23 2.35 -5.11
C GLY A 96 -10.57 3.00 -3.89
N LEU A 97 -10.39 2.23 -2.82
CA LEU A 97 -9.80 2.68 -1.56
C LEU A 97 -8.27 2.64 -1.61
N ALA A 98 -7.65 3.42 -0.73
CA ALA A 98 -6.25 3.31 -0.38
C ALA A 98 -6.12 2.43 0.87
N PHE A 99 -5.31 1.38 0.78
CA PHE A 99 -4.90 0.55 1.90
C PHE A 99 -3.44 0.82 2.23
N PHE A 100 -3.09 0.70 3.50
CA PHE A 100 -1.81 1.05 4.07
C PHE A 100 -1.27 -0.13 4.90
N SER A 101 0.05 -0.22 4.99
CA SER A 101 0.72 -1.16 5.90
C SER A 101 0.56 -0.81 7.39
N LEU A 102 -0.10 0.30 7.68
CA LEU A 102 -0.42 0.76 9.02
C LEU A 102 -1.91 0.50 9.23
N LYS A 103 -2.26 -0.59 9.92
CA LYS A 103 -3.64 -1.03 10.14
C LYS A 103 -4.59 0.11 10.55
N GLY A 104 -4.15 0.97 11.47
CA GLY A 104 -4.96 2.09 11.96
C GLY A 104 -5.36 3.09 10.88
N ALA A 105 -4.62 3.19 9.77
CA ALA A 105 -4.92 4.08 8.65
C ALA A 105 -5.92 3.49 7.65
N ASN A 106 -6.31 2.22 7.78
CA ASN A 106 -7.21 1.56 6.84
C ASN A 106 -8.67 1.83 7.21
N PRO A 107 -9.53 2.20 6.23
CA PRO A 107 -10.91 2.64 6.49
C PRO A 107 -11.80 1.53 7.05
N ASP A 108 -11.42 0.27 6.89
CA ASP A 108 -12.09 -0.91 7.42
C ASP A 108 -11.39 -1.51 8.66
N ASN A 109 -10.34 -0.85 9.16
CA ASN A 109 -9.51 -1.32 10.27
C ASN A 109 -8.97 -2.75 10.07
N PHE A 110 -8.82 -3.19 8.82
CA PHE A 110 -8.20 -4.46 8.47
C PHE A 110 -6.71 -4.26 8.19
N ASP A 111 -5.90 -5.29 8.47
CA ASP A 111 -4.47 -5.26 8.12
C ASP A 111 -4.30 -5.85 6.73
N HIS A 112 -4.21 -4.99 5.72
CA HIS A 112 -4.06 -5.37 4.33
C HIS A 112 -2.63 -5.75 3.93
N SER A 113 -1.65 -5.62 4.83
CA SER A 113 -0.24 -5.85 4.50
C SER A 113 0.41 -6.84 5.45
N GLN A 114 0.80 -8.00 4.91
CA GLN A 114 1.66 -8.92 5.64
C GLN A 114 3.09 -8.81 5.14
N SER A 115 4.02 -8.61 6.08
CA SER A 115 5.44 -8.63 5.79
C SER A 115 6.09 -9.90 6.38
N SER A 116 7.04 -10.46 5.63
CA SER A 116 7.82 -11.61 6.08
C SER A 116 9.29 -11.38 5.76
N HIS A 117 10.15 -11.53 6.77
CA HIS A 117 11.59 -11.44 6.58
C HIS A 117 12.11 -12.78 6.05
N LEU A 118 12.74 -12.76 4.88
CA LEU A 118 13.30 -13.95 4.22
C LEU A 118 14.78 -14.17 4.55
N GLY A 119 15.37 -13.31 5.39
CA GLY A 119 16.80 -13.30 5.69
C GLY A 119 17.60 -12.43 4.71
N ARG A 120 18.85 -12.17 5.06
CA ARG A 120 19.81 -11.40 4.23
C ARG A 120 19.30 -10.00 3.81
N GLY A 121 18.47 -9.38 4.64
CA GLY A 121 17.88 -8.06 4.37
C GLY A 121 16.74 -8.08 3.34
N ILE A 122 16.25 -9.26 2.94
CA ILE A 122 15.15 -9.40 2.01
C ILE A 122 13.83 -9.46 2.78
N TRP A 123 12.91 -8.59 2.40
CA TRP A 123 11.54 -8.54 2.92
C TRP A 123 10.56 -8.88 1.80
N ARG A 124 9.58 -9.74 2.10
CA ARG A 124 8.42 -9.98 1.25
C ARG A 124 7.24 -9.22 1.83
N PHE A 125 6.48 -8.54 0.97
CA PHE A 125 5.20 -7.91 1.30
C PHE A 125 4.11 -8.59 0.48
N ASN A 126 3.08 -9.09 1.16
CA ASN A 126 1.86 -9.63 0.57
C ASN A 126 0.72 -8.66 0.88
N TRP A 127 -0.18 -8.47 -0.08
CA TRP A 127 -1.30 -7.52 0.04
C TRP A 127 -2.63 -8.23 -0.16
N GLU A 128 -3.58 -7.92 0.72
CA GLU A 128 -4.99 -8.23 0.54
C GLU A 128 -5.66 -7.00 -0.09
N ASP A 129 -6.18 -7.12 -1.32
CA ASP A 129 -6.68 -5.98 -2.08
C ASP A 129 -8.21 -5.84 -2.07
N LEU A 130 -8.92 -6.70 -1.32
CA LEU A 130 -10.36 -6.61 -1.10
C LEU A 130 -10.70 -5.90 0.22
N THR A 131 -11.63 -4.95 0.16
CA THR A 131 -12.21 -4.30 1.34
C THR A 131 -12.81 -5.34 2.29
N GLY A 132 -12.51 -5.25 3.59
CA GLY A 132 -12.94 -6.22 4.60
C GLY A 132 -12.09 -7.48 4.69
N GLY A 133 -10.98 -7.57 3.94
CA GLY A 133 -9.98 -8.62 4.06
C GLY A 133 -10.25 -9.91 3.29
N GLY A 134 -11.23 -9.92 2.39
CA GLY A 134 -11.54 -11.09 1.55
C GLY A 134 -11.80 -12.36 2.37
N ASP A 135 -11.14 -13.47 2.03
CA ASP A 135 -11.18 -14.74 2.78
C ASP A 135 -9.98 -14.94 3.73
N GLN A 136 -9.19 -13.87 3.96
CA GLN A 136 -8.14 -13.76 4.98
C GLN A 136 -6.94 -14.71 4.83
N ASP A 137 -6.69 -15.29 3.65
CA ASP A 137 -5.54 -16.19 3.45
C ASP A 137 -4.30 -15.51 2.85
N PHE A 138 -4.41 -14.21 2.54
CA PHE A 138 -3.31 -13.37 2.03
C PHE A 138 -2.67 -13.92 0.74
N GLN A 139 -3.37 -14.84 0.06
CA GLN A 139 -3.04 -15.48 -1.21
C GLN A 139 -4.33 -15.72 -2.01
N ASN A 140 -5.07 -14.65 -2.35
CA ASN A 140 -6.11 -14.61 -3.38
C ASN A 140 -6.94 -15.91 -3.56
N LYS A 141 -8.12 -16.03 -2.93
CA LYS A 141 -9.14 -16.96 -3.45
C LYS A 141 -10.19 -16.24 -4.29
N ASN A 142 -10.07 -16.43 -5.59
CA ASN A 142 -11.24 -16.68 -6.41
C ASN A 142 -12.03 -17.87 -5.84
N VAL A 143 -13.32 -17.71 -5.57
CA VAL A 143 -14.26 -18.84 -5.64
C VAL A 143 -15.39 -18.48 -6.61
N GLN A 144 -15.48 -19.30 -7.64
CA GLN A 144 -16.50 -19.26 -8.70
C GLN A 144 -17.91 -19.47 -8.15
N ARG A 145 -18.89 -18.83 -8.80
CA ARG A 145 -19.89 -19.58 -9.56
C ARG A 145 -20.09 -18.95 -10.93
#